data_AF-A0A817EHZ1-F1
#
_entry.id   AF-A0A817EHZ1-F1
#
_cell.length_a   1.000
_cell.length_b   1.000
_cell.length_c   1.000
_cell.angle_alpha   90.00
_cell.angle_beta   90.00
_cell.angle_gamma   90.00
#
_symmetry.space_group_name_H-M   'P 1'
#
loop_
_entity.id
_entity.type
_entity.pdbx_description
1 polymer ?
#
loop_
_entity_poly.entity_id
_entity_poly.type
_entity_poly.pdbx_seq_one_letter_code
_entity_poly.pdbx_strand_id
1 'polypeptide(L)'
;MINCLCQFYFLSTILSFPFHTFGTEWLSIMLRKIHTTANNESKWFPRVVMCDFMVRHLGSNHHWMAVQCNLPINLFNELMFLIIWAWFMLLSSLTCISLILCFILIYTNIGCTFIYKYLHINLFKSKKEQQDGFIEKYLKYDGILVLRIIAHNTNDIIMAKLVGALFKIYLNSIEKENNDDDNDDERCSNEHYERVDTSSI
;
A
#
# COMPACT_ATOMS: atom_id res chain seq x y z
N MET A 1 3.38 -2.97 -1.49
CA MET A 1 4.55 -2.99 -2.40
C MET A 1 5.21 -4.35 -2.51
N ILE A 2 5.64 -4.97 -1.40
CA ILE A 2 6.40 -6.23 -1.41
C ILE A 2 5.70 -7.32 -2.24
N ASN A 3 4.40 -7.53 -2.03
CA ASN A 3 3.62 -8.49 -2.82
C ASN A 3 3.71 -8.25 -4.35
N CYS A 4 3.56 -6.98 -4.77
CA CYS A 4 3.64 -6.60 -6.18
C CYS A 4 5.05 -6.83 -6.74
N LEU A 5 6.10 -6.44 -6.01
CA LEU A 5 7.49 -6.63 -6.41
C LEU A 5 7.87 -8.12 -6.49
N CYS A 6 7.44 -8.93 -5.52
CA CYS A 6 7.68 -10.37 -5.51
C CYS A 6 6.98 -11.06 -6.69
N GLN A 7 5.70 -10.74 -6.94
CA GLN A 7 4.96 -11.30 -8.08
C GLN A 7 5.60 -10.89 -9.42
N PHE A 8 6.05 -9.64 -9.52
CA PHE A 8 6.74 -9.15 -10.73
C PHE A 8 8.08 -9.84 -10.97
N TYR A 9 8.88 -10.03 -9.92
CA TYR A 9 10.16 -10.76 -9.99
C TYR A 9 9.97 -12.24 -10.34
N PHE A 10 8.97 -12.88 -9.73
CA PHE A 10 8.62 -14.27 -10.00
C PHE A 10 8.22 -14.48 -11.47
N LEU A 11 7.40 -13.58 -12.02
CA LEU A 11 7.05 -13.60 -13.45
C LEU A 11 8.28 -13.41 -14.35
N SER A 12 9.18 -12.49 -14.01
CA SER A 12 10.43 -12.31 -14.76
C SER A 12 11.33 -13.55 -14.73
N THR A 13 11.29 -14.32 -13.64
CA THR A 13 12.06 -15.57 -13.49
C THR A 13 11.46 -16.69 -14.33
N ILE A 14 10.13 -16.89 -14.29
CA ILE A 14 9.45 -17.92 -15.09
C ILE A 14 9.63 -17.67 -16.58
N LEU A 15 9.48 -16.41 -17.01
CA LEU A 15 9.56 -16.04 -18.42
C LEU A 15 11.01 -16.05 -18.95
N SER A 16 12.02 -16.10 -18.07
CA SER A 16 13.44 -16.08 -18.43
C SER A 16 13.86 -14.88 -19.31
N PHE A 17 13.15 -13.75 -19.19
CA PHE A 17 13.50 -12.48 -19.84
C PHE A 17 13.14 -11.29 -18.94
N PRO A 18 13.74 -10.10 -19.14
CA PRO A 18 13.50 -8.94 -18.30
C PRO A 18 12.08 -8.39 -18.53
N PHE A 19 11.11 -8.85 -17.74
CA PHE A 19 9.71 -8.45 -17.87
C PHE A 19 9.50 -6.94 -17.60
N HIS A 20 10.40 -6.30 -16.86
CA HIS A 20 10.37 -4.84 -16.61
C HIS A 20 10.39 -4.01 -17.90
N THR A 21 11.33 -4.30 -18.80
CA THR A 21 11.53 -3.51 -20.03
C THR A 21 10.65 -3.98 -21.18
N PHE A 22 9.99 -5.14 -21.04
CA PHE A 22 9.19 -5.76 -22.09
C PHE A 22 8.12 -4.82 -22.68
N GLY A 23 7.27 -4.22 -21.84
CA GLY A 23 6.21 -3.33 -22.32
C GLY A 23 6.74 -2.04 -22.97
N THR A 24 7.83 -1.47 -22.41
CA THR A 24 8.48 -0.28 -22.99
C THR A 24 9.15 -0.57 -24.33
N GLU A 25 9.81 -1.74 -24.46
CA GLU A 25 10.42 -2.18 -25.71
C GLU A 25 9.33 -2.40 -26.77
N TRP A 26 8.26 -3.11 -26.41
CA TRP A 26 7.13 -3.36 -27.31
C TRP A 26 6.49 -2.06 -27.80
N LEU A 27 6.22 -1.12 -26.89
CA LEU A 27 5.66 0.20 -27.24
C LEU A 27 6.62 0.97 -28.16
N SER A 28 7.92 0.95 -27.88
CA SER A 28 8.91 1.64 -28.70
C SER A 28 9.01 1.06 -30.13
N ILE A 29 8.87 -0.26 -30.26
CA ILE A 29 8.87 -0.95 -31.56
C ILE A 29 7.59 -0.59 -32.33
N MET A 30 6.43 -0.59 -31.67
CA MET A 30 5.17 -0.19 -32.30
C MET A 30 5.17 1.28 -32.74
N LEU A 31 5.68 2.19 -31.90
CA LEU A 31 5.82 3.60 -32.26
C LEU A 31 6.76 3.80 -33.46
N ARG A 32 7.86 3.04 -33.54
CA ARG A 32 8.76 3.07 -34.69
C ARG A 32 8.12 2.49 -35.95
N LYS A 33 7.29 1.44 -35.82
CA LYS A 33 6.57 0.82 -36.94
C LYS A 33 5.57 1.77 -37.60
N ILE A 34 5.00 2.71 -36.85
CA ILE A 34 4.15 3.78 -37.37
C ILE A 34 4.95 4.75 -38.27
N HIS A 35 6.21 5.02 -37.91
CA HIS A 35 7.07 5.96 -38.65
C HIS A 35 7.96 5.32 -39.73
N THR A 36 8.22 4.03 -39.65
CA THR A 36 9.13 3.32 -40.56
C THR A 36 8.63 1.90 -40.75
N THR A 37 8.53 1.44 -42.00
CA THR A 37 8.17 0.07 -42.40
C THR A 37 9.28 -0.95 -42.09
N ALA A 38 9.87 -0.88 -40.89
CA ALA A 38 10.85 -1.83 -40.41
C ALA A 38 10.11 -3.06 -39.83
N ASN A 39 10.39 -4.23 -40.39
CA ASN A 39 9.90 -5.51 -39.89
C ASN A 39 10.72 -5.94 -38.66
N ASN A 40 10.47 -5.28 -37.53
CA ASN A 40 11.03 -5.71 -36.25
C ASN A 40 10.08 -6.71 -35.62
N GLU A 41 10.37 -8.00 -35.81
CA GLU A 41 9.73 -9.08 -35.05
C GLU A 41 10.18 -9.01 -33.57
N SER A 42 9.30 -9.42 -32.66
CA SER A 42 9.58 -9.47 -31.24
C SER A 42 10.70 -10.48 -30.96
N LYS A 43 11.82 -10.01 -30.36
CA LYS A 43 12.98 -10.86 -30.02
C LYS A 43 12.64 -12.04 -29.11
N TRP A 44 11.65 -11.85 -28.24
CA TRP A 44 11.29 -12.79 -27.18
C TRP A 44 10.21 -13.79 -27.61
N PHE A 45 9.39 -13.43 -28.61
CA PHE A 45 8.24 -14.21 -29.04
C PHE A 45 8.21 -14.36 -30.57
N PRO A 46 8.98 -15.31 -31.14
CA PRO A 46 9.00 -15.54 -32.59
C PRO A 46 7.63 -16.04 -33.09
N ARG A 47 7.00 -15.30 -33.99
CA ARG A 47 5.69 -15.65 -34.56
C ARG A 47 5.79 -16.68 -35.68
N VAL A 48 6.95 -16.75 -36.35
CA VAL A 48 7.26 -17.70 -37.42
C VAL A 48 8.44 -18.56 -36.99
N VAL A 49 8.32 -19.87 -37.12
CA VAL A 49 9.38 -20.85 -36.84
C VAL A 49 9.60 -21.76 -38.05
N MET A 50 10.80 -22.29 -38.19
CA MET A 50 11.11 -23.33 -39.19
C MET A 50 10.93 -24.70 -38.53
N CYS A 51 10.04 -25.52 -39.08
CA CYS A 51 9.81 -26.88 -38.63
C CYS A 51 10.37 -27.86 -39.64
N ASP A 52 11.24 -28.77 -39.19
CA ASP A 52 11.79 -29.83 -40.02
C ASP A 52 10.90 -31.08 -39.94
N PHE A 53 10.41 -31.53 -41.09
CA PHE A 53 9.63 -32.76 -41.22
C PHE A 53 10.42 -33.81 -42.00
N MET A 54 10.39 -35.05 -41.50
CA MET A 54 10.94 -36.21 -42.20
C MET A 54 9.83 -36.86 -43.03
N VAL A 55 9.89 -36.72 -44.35
CA VAL A 55 8.91 -37.33 -45.25
C VAL A 55 9.38 -38.73 -45.65
N ARG A 56 8.59 -39.77 -45.36
CA ARG A 56 8.85 -41.15 -45.77
C ARG A 56 8.19 -41.43 -47.12
N HIS A 57 8.97 -41.72 -48.15
CA HIS A 57 8.49 -42.36 -49.37
C HIS A 57 8.78 -43.86 -49.30
N LEU A 58 7.81 -44.71 -49.64
CA LEU A 58 8.04 -46.17 -49.78
C LEU A 58 9.05 -46.39 -50.92
N GLY A 59 10.30 -46.72 -50.58
CA GLY A 59 11.31 -47.20 -51.53
C GLY A 59 12.53 -46.31 -51.80
N SER A 60 12.68 -45.13 -51.21
CA SER A 60 13.92 -44.33 -51.34
C SER A 60 14.19 -43.43 -50.13
N ASN A 61 15.44 -42.98 -50.03
CA ASN A 61 16.12 -42.36 -48.88
C ASN A 61 15.29 -41.28 -48.15
N HIS A 62 15.53 -41.12 -46.85
CA HIS A 62 14.87 -40.12 -46.02
C HIS A 62 15.28 -38.70 -46.44
N HIS A 63 14.34 -37.89 -46.91
CA HIS A 63 14.54 -36.46 -47.19
C HIS A 63 13.87 -35.62 -46.09
N TRP A 64 14.70 -34.86 -45.37
CA TRP A 64 14.34 -33.70 -44.56
C TRP A 64 13.82 -32.53 -45.41
N MET A 65 12.70 -31.95 -45.00
CA MET A 65 12.13 -30.73 -45.58
C MET A 65 11.83 -29.72 -44.47
N ALA A 66 12.30 -28.49 -44.64
CA ALA A 66 12.00 -27.38 -43.73
C ALA A 66 10.78 -26.61 -44.23
N VAL A 67 9.78 -26.39 -43.38
CA VAL A 67 8.59 -25.59 -43.70
C VAL A 67 8.44 -24.45 -42.70
N GLN A 68 7.84 -23.35 -43.15
CA GLN A 68 7.52 -22.22 -42.29
C GLN A 68 6.20 -22.48 -41.56
N CYS A 69 6.24 -22.48 -40.22
CA CYS A 69 5.07 -22.60 -39.37
C CYS A 69 4.80 -21.27 -38.66
N ASN A 70 3.54 -20.84 -38.69
CA ASN A 70 3.08 -19.68 -37.92
C ASN A 70 2.55 -20.17 -36.57
N LEU A 71 2.99 -19.57 -35.46
CA LEU A 71 2.58 -19.94 -34.10
C LEU A 71 1.58 -18.91 -33.55
N PRO A 72 0.27 -19.09 -33.79
CA PRO A 72 -0.74 -18.17 -33.26
C PRO A 72 -0.75 -18.16 -31.71
N ILE A 73 -0.33 -19.25 -31.08
CA ILE A 73 -0.17 -19.33 -29.62
C ILE A 73 0.84 -18.32 -29.08
N ASN A 74 1.89 -18.03 -29.83
CA ASN A 74 2.94 -17.12 -29.38
C ASN A 74 2.50 -15.66 -29.47
N LEU A 75 1.69 -15.33 -30.47
CA LEU A 75 1.01 -14.04 -30.58
C LEU A 75 0.02 -13.83 -29.42
N PHE A 76 -0.71 -14.88 -29.04
CA PHE A 76 -1.62 -14.82 -27.89
C PHE A 76 -0.86 -14.56 -26.58
N ASN A 77 0.25 -15.27 -26.37
CA ASN A 77 1.12 -15.03 -25.22
C ASN A 77 1.69 -13.61 -25.21
N GLU A 78 2.19 -13.11 -26.34
CA GLU A 78 2.69 -11.74 -26.48
C GLU A 78 1.63 -10.72 -26.00
N LEU A 79 0.36 -10.89 -26.42
CA LEU A 79 -0.72 -9.99 -26.03
C LEU A 79 -1.09 -10.11 -24.54
N MET A 80 -1.19 -11.33 -24.01
CA MET A 80 -1.52 -11.56 -22.60
C MET A 80 -0.44 -10.99 -21.67
N PHE A 81 0.83 -11.17 -22.01
CA PHE A 81 1.93 -10.63 -21.23
C PHE A 81 1.98 -9.09 -21.25
N LEU A 82 1.56 -8.46 -22.34
CA LEU A 82 1.41 -7.01 -22.39
C LEU A 82 0.28 -6.50 -21.48
N ILE A 83 -0.87 -7.20 -21.47
CA ILE A 83 -1.99 -6.85 -20.59
C ILE A 83 -1.56 -6.97 -19.13
N ILE A 84 -0.88 -8.06 -18.78
CA ILE A 84 -0.35 -8.29 -17.43
C ILE A 84 0.68 -7.22 -17.07
N TRP A 85 1.59 -6.86 -17.98
CA TRP A 85 2.58 -5.82 -17.75
C TRP A 85 1.94 -4.46 -17.46
N ALA A 86 0.96 -4.06 -18.29
CA ALA A 86 0.22 -2.81 -18.09
C ALA A 86 -0.53 -2.80 -16.75
N TRP A 87 -1.13 -3.92 -16.37
CA TRP A 87 -1.81 -4.10 -15.09
C TRP A 87 -0.86 -3.94 -13.90
N PHE A 88 0.31 -4.60 -13.92
CA PHE A 88 1.31 -4.46 -12.87
C PHE A 88 1.87 -3.04 -12.76
N MET A 89 2.09 -2.36 -13.89
CA MET A 89 2.52 -0.95 -13.88
C MET A 89 1.46 -0.04 -13.25
N LEU A 90 0.18 -0.27 -13.52
CA LEU A 90 -0.93 0.45 -12.89
C LEU A 90 -0.98 0.19 -11.38
N LEU A 91 -0.95 -1.08 -10.96
CA LEU A 91 -0.97 -1.45 -9.53
C LEU A 91 0.24 -0.89 -8.77
N SER A 92 1.42 -0.98 -9.37
CA SER A 92 2.66 -0.41 -8.82
C SER A 92 2.52 1.10 -8.65
N SER A 93 2.03 1.81 -9.67
CA SER A 93 1.81 3.26 -9.63
C SER A 93 0.83 3.68 -8.53
N LEU A 94 -0.33 3.01 -8.42
CA LEU A 94 -1.30 3.29 -7.35
C LEU A 94 -0.73 3.04 -5.96
N THR A 95 0.06 1.97 -5.81
CA THR A 95 0.72 1.66 -4.54
C THR A 95 1.79 2.70 -4.19
N CYS A 96 2.57 3.14 -5.17
CA CYS A 96 3.56 4.21 -5.00
C CYS A 96 2.87 5.52 -4.57
N ILE A 97 1.77 5.91 -5.23
CA ILE A 97 1.00 7.10 -4.87
C ILE A 97 0.49 6.98 -3.43
N SER A 98 -0.09 5.83 -3.06
CA SER A 98 -0.58 5.60 -1.69
C SER A 98 0.53 5.73 -0.64
N LEU A 99 1.73 5.20 -0.93
CA LEU A 99 2.87 5.34 -0.02
C LEU A 99 3.42 6.75 0.05
N ILE A 100 3.49 7.46 -1.08
CA ILE A 100 3.90 8.87 -1.10
C ILE A 100 2.93 9.71 -0.27
N LEU A 101 1.62 9.49 -0.43
CA LEU A 101 0.60 10.15 0.39
C LEU A 101 0.77 9.82 1.87
N CYS A 102 1.00 8.56 2.21
CA CYS A 102 1.27 8.15 3.59
C CYS A 102 2.53 8.83 4.15
N PHE A 103 3.60 8.88 3.37
CA PHE A 103 4.87 9.50 3.76
C PHE A 103 4.72 11.01 3.98
N ILE A 104 4.04 11.73 3.08
CA ILE A 104 3.75 13.16 3.24
C ILE A 104 2.94 13.40 4.52
N LEU A 105 2.00 12.52 4.83
CA LEU A 105 1.16 12.65 6.03
C LEU A 105 1.93 12.45 7.32
N ILE A 106 2.83 11.46 7.35
CA ILE A 106 3.73 11.23 8.48
C ILE A 106 4.67 12.42 8.65
N TYR A 107 5.27 12.90 7.56
CA TYR A 107 6.30 13.94 7.62
C TYR A 107 5.77 15.32 7.95
N THR A 108 4.56 15.66 7.51
CA THR A 108 4.09 17.06 7.56
C THR A 108 3.20 17.37 8.77
N ASN A 109 2.95 16.42 9.69
CA ASN A 109 2.00 16.60 10.81
C ASN A 109 0.62 17.17 10.40
N ILE A 110 0.27 17.15 9.09
CA ILE A 110 -0.98 17.70 8.53
C ILE A 110 -2.18 16.96 9.12
N GLY A 111 -2.01 15.69 9.49
CA GLY A 111 -3.01 14.90 10.20
C GLY A 111 -3.43 15.54 11.52
N CYS A 112 -2.48 16.12 12.27
CA CYS A 112 -2.78 16.83 13.52
C CYS A 112 -3.60 18.09 13.21
N THR A 113 -3.20 18.90 12.23
CA THR A 113 -3.91 20.14 11.82
C THR A 113 -5.36 19.87 11.38
N PHE A 114 -5.60 18.76 10.70
CA PHE A 114 -6.95 18.31 10.36
C PHE A 114 -7.78 18.11 11.61
N ILE A 115 -7.28 17.35 12.59
CA ILE A 115 -8.01 17.05 13.83
C ILE A 115 -8.20 18.30 14.70
N TYR A 116 -7.20 19.18 14.80
CA TYR A 116 -7.37 20.47 15.48
C TYR A 116 -8.53 21.27 14.90
N LYS A 117 -8.76 21.23 13.58
CA LYS A 117 -9.86 21.94 12.94
C LYS A 117 -11.23 21.38 13.34
N TYR A 118 -11.41 20.06 13.37
CA TYR A 118 -12.68 19.44 13.81
C TYR A 118 -12.91 19.58 15.32
N LEU A 119 -11.83 19.59 16.11
CA LEU A 119 -11.88 19.75 17.56
C LEU A 119 -12.23 21.20 17.95
N HIS A 120 -11.63 22.18 17.28
CA HIS A 120 -11.90 23.61 17.52
C HIS A 120 -13.36 23.99 17.20
N ILE A 121 -13.97 23.36 16.21
CA ILE A 121 -15.37 23.63 15.82
C ILE A 121 -16.38 23.10 16.86
N ASN A 122 -16.09 21.99 17.54
CA ASN A 122 -17.04 21.33 18.45
C ASN A 122 -16.79 21.59 19.94
N LEU A 123 -15.56 21.96 20.34
CA LEU A 123 -15.14 22.00 21.74
C LEU A 123 -14.42 23.31 22.08
N PHE A 124 -15.13 24.43 21.90
CA PHE A 124 -14.70 25.80 22.21
C PHE A 124 -14.16 26.05 23.65
N LYS A 125 -14.25 25.06 24.54
CA LYS A 125 -13.98 25.21 25.98
C LYS A 125 -12.77 24.41 26.51
N SER A 126 -12.10 23.61 25.68
CA SER A 126 -10.98 22.78 26.16
C SER A 126 -9.65 23.52 26.15
N LYS A 127 -8.82 23.30 27.18
CA LYS A 127 -7.43 23.81 27.25
C LYS A 127 -6.58 23.16 26.15
N LYS A 128 -5.69 23.94 25.52
CA LYS A 128 -4.75 23.45 24.48
C LYS A 128 -3.95 22.22 24.95
N GLU A 129 -3.50 22.22 26.20
CA GLU A 129 -2.72 21.12 26.80
C GLU A 129 -3.47 19.76 26.77
N GLN A 130 -4.79 19.77 26.97
CA GLN A 130 -5.61 18.55 26.88
C GLN A 130 -5.81 18.09 25.43
N GLN A 131 -5.83 19.03 24.48
CA GLN A 131 -5.94 18.71 23.05
C GLN A 131 -4.64 18.08 22.53
N ASP A 132 -3.50 18.62 22.95
CA ASP A 132 -2.18 18.13 22.57
C ASP A 132 -1.96 16.72 23.15
N GLY A 133 -2.31 16.51 24.42
CA GLY A 133 -2.28 15.18 25.04
C GLY A 133 -3.20 14.17 24.36
N PHE A 134 -4.38 14.58 23.90
CA PHE A 134 -5.28 13.70 23.14
C PHE A 134 -4.65 13.24 21.82
N ILE A 135 -4.00 14.14 21.09
CA ILE A 135 -3.40 13.81 19.78
C ILE A 135 -2.13 12.96 19.96
N GLU A 136 -1.24 13.35 20.88
CA GLU A 136 0.07 12.71 21.03
C GLU A 136 0.02 11.42 21.87
N LYS A 137 -0.71 11.40 22.99
CA LYS A 137 -0.76 10.23 23.89
C LYS A 137 -1.85 9.23 23.51
N TYR A 138 -3.07 9.72 23.26
CA TYR A 138 -4.24 8.84 23.06
C TYR A 138 -4.39 8.40 21.60
N LEU A 139 -4.38 9.34 20.65
CA LEU A 139 -4.71 9.04 19.27
C LEU A 139 -3.52 8.50 18.47
N LYS A 140 -2.32 9.05 18.67
CA LYS A 140 -1.08 8.67 17.97
C LYS A 140 -1.22 8.72 16.44
N TYR A 141 -0.17 8.35 15.71
CA TYR A 141 -0.20 8.35 14.24
C TYR A 141 -1.24 7.37 13.66
N ASP A 142 -1.45 6.22 14.32
CA ASP A 142 -2.38 5.18 13.87
C ASP A 142 -3.85 5.65 13.95
N GLY A 143 -4.24 6.28 15.06
CA GLY A 143 -5.60 6.79 15.23
C GLY A 143 -5.90 7.95 14.28
N ILE A 144 -4.91 8.81 14.00
CA ILE A 144 -5.03 9.90 13.02
C ILE A 144 -5.26 9.33 11.61
N LEU A 145 -4.55 8.26 11.25
CA LEU A 145 -4.71 7.58 9.96
C LEU A 145 -6.09 6.94 9.82
N VAL A 146 -6.55 6.22 10.86
CA VAL A 146 -7.89 5.62 10.87
C VAL A 146 -8.98 6.69 10.76
N LEU A 147 -8.91 7.77 11.54
CA LEU A 147 -9.89 8.86 11.43
C LEU A 147 -9.89 9.49 10.03
N ARG A 148 -8.73 9.66 9.40
CA ARG A 148 -8.65 10.20 8.04
C ARG A 148 -9.29 9.27 7.01
N ILE A 149 -9.12 7.95 7.16
CA ILE A 149 -9.80 6.97 6.30
C ILE A 149 -11.32 7.06 6.50
N ILE A 150 -11.80 7.15 7.75
CA ILE A 150 -13.23 7.30 8.02
C ILE A 150 -13.75 8.63 7.44
N ALA A 151 -12.97 9.71 7.56
CA ALA A 151 -13.32 11.02 6.99
C ALA A 151 -13.45 10.99 5.46
N HIS A 152 -12.60 10.22 4.79
CA HIS A 152 -12.69 10.08 3.33
C HIS A 152 -13.93 9.30 2.89
N ASN A 153 -14.48 8.44 3.75
CA ASN A 153 -15.62 7.58 3.44
C ASN A 153 -16.95 8.07 4.04
N THR A 154 -16.93 9.13 4.85
CA THR A 154 -18.08 9.57 5.66
C THR A 154 -18.25 11.08 5.60
N ASN A 155 -19.46 11.58 5.84
CA ASN A 155 -19.73 13.01 5.95
C ASN A 155 -18.98 13.68 7.11
N ASP A 156 -18.53 14.91 6.89
CA ASP A 156 -17.81 15.73 7.87
C ASP A 156 -18.54 15.89 9.22
N ILE A 157 -19.87 15.93 9.21
CA ILE A 157 -20.70 16.05 10.41
C ILE A 157 -20.57 14.82 11.31
N ILE A 158 -20.49 13.62 10.73
CA ILE A 158 -20.36 12.37 11.49
C ILE A 158 -18.94 12.28 12.05
N MET A 159 -17.93 12.72 11.28
CA MET A 159 -16.56 12.81 11.76
C MET A 159 -16.41 13.74 12.95
N ALA A 160 -17.03 14.91 12.90
CA ALA A 160 -17.07 15.85 14.02
C ALA A 160 -17.63 15.20 15.30
N LYS A 161 -18.75 14.45 15.19
CA LYS A 161 -19.35 13.74 16.32
C LYS A 161 -18.46 12.61 16.85
N LEU A 162 -17.81 11.88 15.94
CA LEU A 162 -16.88 10.79 16.29
C LEU A 162 -15.66 11.32 17.05
N VAL A 163 -15.02 12.39 16.56
CA VAL A 163 -13.89 13.06 17.23
C VAL A 163 -14.32 13.56 18.61
N GLY A 164 -15.49 14.20 18.70
CA GLY A 164 -16.01 14.68 19.98
C GLY A 164 -16.28 13.57 20.99
N ALA A 165 -16.82 12.43 20.55
CA ALA A 165 -17.05 11.27 21.41
C ALA A 165 -15.72 10.66 21.90
N LEU A 166 -14.74 10.52 21.02
CA LEU A 166 -13.39 10.03 21.38
C LEU A 166 -12.71 10.95 22.39
N PHE A 167 -12.82 12.26 22.21
CA PHE A 167 -12.26 13.23 23.14
C PHE A 167 -12.92 13.15 24.53
N LYS A 168 -14.25 12.94 24.59
CA LYS A 168 -14.95 12.75 25.87
C LYS A 168 -14.49 11.49 26.60
N ILE A 169 -14.26 10.39 25.87
CA ILE A 169 -13.72 9.15 26.44
C ILE A 169 -12.32 9.38 27.01
N TYR A 170 -11.47 10.11 26.30
CA TYR A 170 -10.13 10.47 26.75
C TYR A 170 -10.14 11.33 28.03
N LEU A 171 -11.02 12.32 28.12
CA LEU A 171 -11.15 13.12 29.35
C LEU A 171 -11.57 12.26 30.55
N ASN A 172 -12.52 11.35 30.34
CA ASN A 172 -12.96 10.43 31.40
C ASN A 172 -11.84 9.47 31.82
N SER A 173 -10.94 9.06 30.91
CA SER A 173 -9.79 8.23 31.29
C SER A 173 -8.76 8.98 32.13
N ILE A 174 -8.50 10.27 31.80
CA ILE A 174 -7.61 11.11 32.61
C ILE A 174 -8.20 11.32 34.01
N GLU A 175 -9.51 11.58 34.09
CA GLU A 175 -10.18 11.79 35.38
C GLU A 175 -10.14 10.55 36.27
N LYS A 176 -10.20 9.34 35.70
CA LYS A 176 -10.01 8.10 36.47
C LYS A 176 -8.59 7.94 36.97
N GLU A 177 -7.60 8.18 36.11
CA GLU A 177 -6.18 8.05 36.46
C GLU A 177 -5.82 9.01 37.62
N ASN A 178 -6.30 10.25 37.60
CA ASN A 178 -6.09 11.19 38.70
C ASN A 178 -6.79 10.76 40.01
N ASN A 179 -7.99 10.18 39.93
CA ASN A 179 -8.70 9.69 41.13
C ASN A 179 -8.02 8.46 41.74
N ASP A 180 -7.42 7.61 40.92
CA ASP A 180 -6.68 6.43 41.41
C ASP A 180 -5.37 6.86 42.09
N ASP A 181 -4.63 7.84 41.52
CA ASP A 181 -3.42 8.41 42.13
C ASP A 181 -3.72 9.12 43.48
N ASP A 182 -4.79 9.92 43.56
CA ASP A 182 -5.20 10.59 44.81
C ASP A 182 -5.56 9.55 45.89
N ASN A 183 -6.22 8.45 45.53
CA ASN A 183 -6.56 7.37 46.46
C ASN A 183 -5.31 6.61 46.96
N ASP A 184 -4.31 6.41 46.10
CA ASP A 184 -3.06 5.73 46.47
C ASP A 184 -2.16 6.61 47.35
N ASP A 185 -2.14 7.93 47.14
CA ASP A 185 -1.44 8.89 48.01
C ASP A 185 -2.13 9.04 49.38
N GLU A 186 -3.46 9.05 49.43
CA GLU A 186 -4.21 8.99 50.70
C GLU A 186 -3.94 7.68 51.43
N ARG A 187 -3.87 6.56 50.71
CA ARG A 187 -3.57 5.24 51.29
C ARG A 187 -2.14 5.17 51.84
N CYS A 188 -1.14 5.68 51.11
CA CYS A 188 0.24 5.77 51.59
C CYS A 188 0.37 6.69 52.82
N SER A 189 -0.35 7.81 52.86
CA SER A 189 -0.34 8.73 53.99
C SER A 189 -0.96 8.11 55.25
N ASN A 190 -2.06 7.38 55.09
CA ASN A 190 -2.73 6.65 56.18
C ASN A 190 -1.86 5.51 56.72
N GLU A 191 -1.21 4.72 55.84
CA GLU A 191 -0.26 3.68 56.27
C GLU A 191 0.99 4.27 56.97
N HIS A 192 1.43 5.47 56.60
CA HIS A 192 2.54 6.15 57.27
C HIS A 192 2.14 6.61 58.68
N TYR A 193 0.93 7.13 58.86
CA TYR A 193 0.40 7.55 60.17
C TYR A 193 0.27 6.36 61.13
N GLU A 194 -0.31 5.23 60.68
CA GLU A 194 -0.42 4.00 61.49
C GLU A 194 0.95 3.42 61.90
N ARG A 195 1.99 3.58 61.06
CA ARG A 195 3.35 3.11 61.37
C ARG A 195 4.08 4.00 62.40
N VAL A 196 3.74 5.28 62.49
CA VAL A 196 4.30 6.21 63.50
C VAL A 196 3.69 5.95 64.87
N ASP A 197 2.38 5.73 64.95
CA ASP A 197 1.68 5.46 66.22
C ASP A 197 2.07 4.11 66.85
N THR A 198 2.37 3.09 66.04
CA THR A 198 2.84 1.77 66.53
C THR A 198 4.29 1.77 67.02
N SER A 199 5.08 2.81 66.72
CA SER A 199 6.48 2.94 67.14
C SER A 199 6.69 3.82 68.38
N SER A 200 5.62 4.40 68.92
CA SER A 200 5.61 5.31 70.08
C SER A 200 5.18 4.63 71.40
N ILE A 201 5.15 3.30 71.46
CA ILE A 201 4.87 2.47 72.65
C ILE A 201 6.12 1.68 73.03
#